data_AF-A0A0C9WC95-F1
#
_entry.id   AF-A0A0C9WC95-F1
#
_cell.length_a   1.000
_cell.length_b   1.000
_cell.length_c   1.000
_cell.angle_alpha   90.00
_cell.angle_beta   90.00
_cell.angle_gamma   90.00
#
_symmetry.space_group_name_H-M   'P 1'
#
loop_
_entity.id
_entity.type
_entity.pdbx_description
1 polymer ?
#
loop_
_entity_poly.entity_id
_entity_poly.type
_entity_poly.pdbx_seq_one_letter_code
_entity_poly.pdbx_strand_id
1 'polypeptide(L)'
;MTTLMQNPSQPPSDPPPLDSEPDEAWKARLKLEIEAGLQSMVDEAKQKLNERLATVLVGPEERERLTSEHLATLKNIRALAEEQYQAAVERERQEKKWASGKQLDREWSEGMIKEQ
;
A
#
# COMPACT_ATOMS: atom_id res chain seq x y z
N MET A 1 -61.36 3.06 -19.49
CA MET A 1 -60.25 3.80 -18.85
C MET A 1 -60.49 3.80 -17.36
N THR A 2 -59.79 2.95 -16.60
CA THR A 2 -59.75 3.02 -15.13
C THR A 2 -58.34 2.67 -14.69
N THR A 3 -57.76 3.64 -14.00
CA THR A 3 -56.35 3.80 -13.69
C THR A 3 -55.90 2.84 -12.61
N LEU A 4 -54.85 2.05 -12.90
CA LEU A 4 -54.02 1.36 -11.91
C LEU A 4 -52.94 2.35 -11.44
N MET A 5 -53.13 3.01 -10.29
CA MET A 5 -52.06 3.77 -9.63
C MET A 5 -51.64 3.01 -8.39
N GLN A 6 -50.55 2.26 -8.54
CA GLN A 6 -49.85 1.64 -7.43
C GLN A 6 -49.17 2.72 -6.56
N ASN A 7 -49.47 2.62 -5.27
CA ASN A 7 -48.76 3.11 -4.09
C ASN A 7 -47.40 3.84 -4.30
N PRO A 8 -47.26 5.12 -3.89
CA PRO A 8 -45.99 5.84 -3.92
C PRO A 8 -45.39 5.87 -2.51
N SER A 9 -44.62 4.85 -2.12
CA SER A 9 -43.74 4.92 -0.92
C SER A 9 -42.80 3.71 -0.85
N GLN A 10 -41.86 3.62 -1.77
CA GLN A 10 -40.56 3.05 -1.41
C GLN A 10 -39.59 4.23 -1.33
N PRO A 11 -38.95 4.50 -0.17
CA PRO A 11 -37.83 5.42 -0.15
C PRO A 11 -36.78 4.90 -1.15
N PRO A 12 -36.02 5.77 -1.83
CA PRO A 12 -34.94 5.31 -2.67
C PRO A 12 -34.06 4.40 -1.81
N SER A 13 -33.93 3.14 -2.22
CA SER A 13 -32.93 2.25 -1.65
C SER A 13 -31.61 3.00 -1.77
N ASP A 14 -31.06 3.44 -0.63
CA ASP A 14 -29.70 3.96 -0.60
C ASP A 14 -28.84 2.98 -1.41
N PRO A 15 -28.06 3.45 -2.40
CA PRO A 15 -27.10 2.57 -3.05
C PRO A 15 -26.25 1.95 -1.93
N PRO A 16 -25.97 0.63 -2.00
CA PRO A 16 -25.14 -0.01 -1.00
C PRO A 16 -23.89 0.85 -0.82
N PRO A 17 -23.44 1.10 0.42
CA PRO A 17 -22.25 1.92 0.63
C PRO A 17 -21.18 1.37 -0.29
N LEU A 18 -20.75 2.18 -1.27
CA LEU A 18 -19.66 1.81 -2.15
C LEU A 18 -18.50 1.54 -1.21
N ASP A 19 -18.20 0.26 -1.02
CA ASP A 19 -17.14 -0.18 -0.12
C ASP A 19 -15.90 0.58 -0.56
N SER A 20 -15.49 1.52 0.29
CA SER A 20 -14.35 2.42 0.01
C SER A 20 -13.03 1.66 0.09
N GLU A 21 -13.09 0.33 0.22
CA GLU A 21 -12.00 -0.61 0.22
C GLU A 21 -11.49 -0.80 -1.22
N PRO A 22 -10.16 -0.78 -1.45
CA PRO A 22 -9.58 -1.23 -2.70
C PRO A 22 -9.92 -2.71 -2.94
N ASP A 23 -10.08 -3.10 -4.22
CA ASP A 23 -10.32 -4.50 -4.57
C ASP A 23 -9.11 -5.37 -4.18
N GLU A 24 -9.36 -6.60 -3.73
CA GLU A 24 -8.32 -7.55 -3.37
C GLU A 24 -7.41 -7.88 -4.56
N ALA A 25 -7.96 -7.93 -5.79
CA ALA A 25 -7.15 -8.11 -7.00
C ALA A 25 -6.22 -6.91 -7.26
N TRP A 26 -6.66 -5.69 -6.95
CA TRP A 26 -5.83 -4.48 -7.02
C TRP A 26 -4.73 -4.52 -5.96
N LYS A 27 -5.06 -4.86 -4.71
CA LYS A 27 -4.07 -5.00 -3.62
C LYS A 27 -3.01 -6.04 -3.94
N ALA A 28 -3.41 -7.18 -4.55
CA ALA A 28 -2.49 -8.22 -4.98
C ALA A 28 -1.53 -7.74 -6.08
N ARG A 29 -2.02 -6.99 -7.08
CA ARG A 29 -1.17 -6.39 -8.11
C ARG A 29 -0.21 -5.36 -7.54
N LEU A 30 -0.70 -4.48 -6.66
CA LEU A 30 0.12 -3.48 -5.96
C LEU A 30 1.28 -4.14 -5.20
N LYS A 31 1.02 -5.25 -4.49
CA LYS A 31 2.09 -5.99 -3.80
C LYS A 31 3.16 -6.48 -4.77
N LEU A 32 2.77 -7.07 -5.90
CA LEU A 32 3.71 -7.55 -6.92
C LEU A 32 4.53 -6.40 -7.53
N GLU A 33 3.91 -5.24 -7.75
CA GLU A 33 4.60 -4.05 -8.27
C GLU A 33 5.62 -3.51 -7.27
N ILE A 34 5.26 -3.43 -5.99
CA ILE A 34 6.17 -3.00 -4.91
C ILE A 34 7.32 -4.00 -4.75
N GLU A 35 7.02 -5.29 -4.74
CA GLU A 35 8.04 -6.34 -4.66
C GLU A 35 9.01 -6.27 -5.85
N ALA A 36 8.50 -6.10 -7.07
CA ALA A 36 9.32 -5.93 -8.26
C ALA A 36 10.20 -4.67 -8.19
N GLY A 37 9.67 -3.56 -7.66
CA GLY A 37 10.42 -2.31 -7.48
C GLY A 37 11.54 -2.42 -6.43
N LEU A 38 11.38 -3.29 -5.42
CA LEU A 38 12.37 -3.51 -4.36
C LEU A 38 13.34 -4.66 -4.65
N GLN A 39 13.10 -5.43 -5.71
CA GLN A 39 13.90 -6.60 -6.08
C GLN A 39 15.39 -6.25 -6.23
N SER A 40 15.70 -5.12 -6.88
CA SER A 40 17.09 -4.64 -7.03
C SER A 40 17.77 -4.40 -5.68
N MET A 41 17.07 -3.83 -4.69
CA MET A 41 17.62 -3.60 -3.35
C MET A 41 17.89 -4.92 -2.62
N VAL A 42 17.02 -5.91 -2.80
CA VAL A 42 17.21 -7.25 -2.23
C VAL A 42 18.43 -7.92 -2.86
N ASP A 43 18.60 -7.80 -4.17
CA ASP A 43 19.71 -8.41 -4.89
C ASP A 43 21.04 -7.72 -4.57
N GLU A 44 21.06 -6.39 -4.47
CA GLU A 44 22.22 -5.64 -3.96
C GLU A 44 22.60 -6.06 -2.54
N ALA A 45 21.62 -6.22 -1.64
CA ALA A 45 21.87 -6.66 -0.27
C ALA A 45 22.48 -8.07 -0.20
N LYS A 46 22.05 -8.98 -1.09
CA LYS A 46 22.61 -10.33 -1.22
C LYS A 46 24.01 -10.29 -1.81
N GLN A 47 24.22 -9.51 -2.86
CA GLN A 47 25.52 -9.35 -3.51
C GLN A 47 26.55 -8.82 -2.52
N LYS A 48 26.20 -7.78 -1.76
CA LYS A 48 27.05 -7.20 -0.71
C LYS A 48 27.43 -8.21 0.38
N LEU A 49 26.49 -9.08 0.80
CA LEU A 49 26.81 -10.16 1.73
C LEU A 49 27.80 -11.15 1.12
N ASN A 50 27.55 -11.59 -0.11
CA ASN A 50 28.41 -12.55 -0.80
C ASN A 50 29.84 -12.01 -1.02
N GLU A 51 29.97 -10.76 -1.46
CA GLU A 51 31.26 -10.09 -1.64
C GLU A 51 32.05 -10.03 -0.34
N ARG A 52 31.38 -9.67 0.77
CA ARG A 52 32.03 -9.62 2.08
C ARG A 52 32.43 -11.02 2.56
N LEU A 53 31.56 -12.02 2.41
CA LEU A 53 31.84 -13.41 2.81
C LEU A 53 32.91 -14.09 1.94
N ALA A 54 33.10 -13.65 0.69
CA ALA A 54 34.13 -14.15 -0.21
C ALA A 54 35.55 -13.68 0.17
N THR A 55 35.67 -12.75 1.13
CA THR A 55 36.96 -12.29 1.63
C THR A 55 37.65 -13.42 2.42
N VAL A 56 38.91 -13.72 2.10
CA VAL A 56 39.68 -14.88 2.63
C VAL A 56 39.85 -14.88 4.16
N LEU A 57 39.69 -13.73 4.82
CA LEU A 57 39.94 -13.52 6.25
C LEU A 57 38.69 -13.51 7.13
N VAL A 58 37.51 -13.84 6.61
CA VAL A 58 36.27 -13.75 7.41
C VAL A 58 36.17 -14.93 8.39
N GLY A 59 36.53 -14.67 9.65
CA GLY A 59 36.34 -15.59 10.78
C GLY A 59 34.87 -15.77 11.17
N PRO A 60 34.54 -16.77 12.00
CA PRO A 60 33.15 -17.13 12.34
C PRO A 60 32.34 -15.99 12.96
N GLU A 61 32.94 -15.19 13.84
CA GLU A 61 32.30 -14.03 14.47
C GLU A 61 31.95 -12.93 13.46
N GLU A 62 32.85 -12.66 12.52
CA GLU A 62 32.60 -11.71 11.44
C GLU A 62 31.50 -12.22 10.50
N ARG A 63 31.46 -13.52 10.19
CA ARG A 63 30.37 -14.12 9.38
C ARG A 63 29.01 -13.92 10.05
N GLU A 64 28.93 -14.08 11.36
CA GLU A 64 27.69 -13.88 12.13
C GLU A 64 27.27 -12.41 12.13
N ARG A 65 28.22 -11.49 12.31
CA ARG A 65 27.97 -10.05 12.19
C ARG A 65 27.44 -9.68 10.80
N LEU A 66 28.10 -10.14 9.75
CA LEU A 66 27.70 -9.89 8.36
C LEU A 66 26.32 -10.44 8.04
N THR A 67 25.99 -11.63 8.55
CA THR A 67 24.67 -12.24 8.39
C THR A 67 23.61 -11.42 9.13
N SER A 68 23.91 -10.96 10.36
CA SER A 68 23.01 -10.11 11.14
C SER A 68 22.74 -8.76 10.46
N GLU A 69 23.78 -8.13 9.90
CA GLU A 69 23.65 -6.91 9.10
C GLU A 69 22.79 -7.12 7.84
N HIS A 70 22.97 -8.24 7.15
CA HIS A 70 22.17 -8.59 5.98
C HIS A 70 20.69 -8.78 6.36
N LEU A 71 20.41 -9.50 7.44
CA LEU A 71 19.05 -9.67 7.96
C LEU A 71 18.40 -8.34 8.36
N ALA A 72 19.14 -7.44 9.01
CA ALA A 72 18.67 -6.10 9.32
C ALA A 72 18.35 -5.30 8.06
N THR A 73 19.18 -5.41 7.02
CA THR A 73 18.95 -4.77 5.71
C THR A 73 17.67 -5.29 5.06
N LEU A 74 17.46 -6.61 5.00
CA LEU A 74 16.23 -7.20 4.45
C LEU A 74 14.99 -6.79 5.26
N LYS A 75 15.11 -6.68 6.58
CA LYS A 75 14.02 -6.19 7.43
C LYS A 75 13.63 -4.75 7.08
N ASN A 76 14.62 -3.89 6.82
CA ASN A 76 14.36 -2.50 6.41
C ASN A 76 13.71 -2.43 5.02
N ILE A 77 14.15 -3.25 4.06
CA ILE A 77 13.52 -3.33 2.73
C ILE A 77 12.06 -3.78 2.85
N ARG A 78 11.78 -4.76 3.73
CA ARG A 78 10.41 -5.19 4.00
C ARG A 78 9.56 -4.09 4.65
N ALA A 79 10.13 -3.32 5.58
CA ALA A 79 9.42 -2.19 6.18
C ALA A 79 9.06 -1.13 5.14
N LEU A 80 9.99 -0.83 4.22
CA LEU A 80 9.74 0.07 3.09
C LEU A 80 8.62 -0.45 2.17
N ALA A 81 8.57 -1.76 1.91
CA ALA A 81 7.49 -2.37 1.13
C ALA A 81 6.12 -2.16 1.81
N GLU A 82 6.05 -2.38 3.12
CA GLU A 82 4.83 -2.17 3.91
C GLU A 82 4.40 -0.70 3.90
N GLU A 83 5.32 0.24 4.10
CA GLU A 83 5.03 1.67 4.04
C GLU A 83 4.48 2.09 2.67
N GLN A 84 5.09 1.63 1.57
CA GLN A 84 4.60 1.90 0.22
C GLN A 84 3.21 1.31 -0.01
N TYR A 85 2.98 0.08 0.47
CA TYR A 85 1.69 -0.58 0.35
C TYR A 85 0.58 0.17 1.10
N GLN A 86 0.82 0.53 2.37
CA GLN A 86 -0.14 1.28 3.17
C GLN A 86 -0.44 2.65 2.58
N ALA A 87 0.59 3.38 2.12
CA ALA A 87 0.42 4.69 1.49
C ALA A 87 -0.40 4.61 0.20
N ALA A 88 -0.19 3.59 -0.64
CA ALA A 88 -0.95 3.39 -1.87
C ALA A 88 -2.39 2.97 -1.59
N VAL A 89 -2.62 2.04 -0.65
CA VAL A 89 -3.97 1.64 -0.21
C VAL A 89 -4.77 2.83 0.34
N GLU A 90 -4.15 3.66 1.17
CA GLU A 90 -4.82 4.83 1.71
C GLU A 90 -5.12 5.85 0.61
N ARG A 91 -4.21 6.07 -0.34
CA ARG A 91 -4.49 6.93 -1.50
C ARG A 91 -5.69 6.45 -2.31
N GLU A 92 -5.74 5.17 -2.66
CA GLU A 92 -6.85 4.57 -3.42
C GLU A 92 -8.18 4.71 -2.65
N ARG A 93 -8.15 4.51 -1.33
CA ARG A 93 -9.32 4.74 -0.47
C ARG A 93 -9.80 6.19 -0.52
N GLN A 94 -8.88 7.16 -0.48
CA GLN A 94 -9.23 8.58 -0.55
C GLN A 94 -9.77 8.95 -1.94
N GLU A 95 -9.15 8.47 -3.01
CA GLU A 95 -9.62 8.69 -4.38
C GLU A 95 -11.03 8.12 -4.60
N LYS A 96 -11.31 6.91 -4.13
CA LYS A 96 -12.66 6.33 -4.17
C LYS A 96 -13.68 7.11 -3.34
N LYS A 97 -13.28 7.61 -2.16
CA LYS A 97 -14.14 8.47 -1.33
C LYS A 97 -14.50 9.76 -2.07
N TRP A 98 -13.54 10.43 -2.73
CA TRP A 98 -13.81 11.63 -3.52
C TRP A 98 -14.71 11.34 -4.72
N ALA A 99 -14.44 10.25 -5.45
CA ALA A 99 -15.25 9.83 -6.60
C ALA A 99 -16.70 9.51 -6.21
N SER A 100 -16.93 9.06 -4.96
CA SER A 100 -18.27 8.76 -4.43
C SER A 100 -19.08 10.01 -4.01
N GLY A 101 -18.48 11.22 -4.06
CA GLY A 101 -19.18 12.47 -3.77
C GLY A 101 -19.60 12.67 -2.30
N LYS A 102 -19.14 11.81 -1.37
CA LYS A 102 -19.34 12.04 0.06
C LYS A 102 -18.49 13.23 0.49
N GLN A 103 -19.20 14.31 0.82
CA GLN A 103 -18.69 15.60 1.28
C GLN A 103 -17.53 15.41 2.26
N LEU A 104 -16.34 15.88 1.86
CA LEU A 104 -15.14 15.91 2.69
C LEU A 104 -15.47 16.50 4.06
N ASP A 105 -15.10 15.76 5.10
CA ASP A 105 -15.07 16.31 6.44
C ASP A 105 -14.20 17.58 6.40
N ARG A 106 -14.76 18.68 6.90
CA ARG A 106 -14.29 20.05 6.62
C ARG A 106 -12.81 20.25 6.98
N GLU A 107 -12.30 19.44 7.90
CA GLU A 107 -10.94 19.41 8.41
C GLU A 107 -9.86 19.06 7.36
N TRP A 108 -10.20 18.27 6.33
CA TRP A 108 -9.23 17.85 5.31
C TRP A 108 -9.06 18.89 4.18
N SER A 109 -10.08 19.73 3.96
CA SER A 109 -10.08 20.79 2.93
C SER A 109 -9.07 21.90 3.21
N GLU A 110 -8.76 22.13 4.49
CA GLU A 110 -7.89 23.24 4.92
C GLU A 110 -6.39 22.92 4.77
N GLY A 111 -6.02 21.64 4.65
CA GLY A 111 -4.62 21.21 4.49
C GLY A 111 -4.07 21.35 3.05
N MET A 112 -4.94 21.43 2.05
CA MET A 112 -4.53 21.47 0.63
C MET A 112 -4.42 22.91 0.07
N ILE A 113 -4.85 23.92 0.83
CA ILE A 113 -4.75 25.35 0.47
C ILE A 113 -3.65 26.00 1.32
N LYS A 114 -2.44 25.42 1.33
CA LYS A 114 -1.30 26.09 1.96
C LYS A 114 0.07 25.73 1.39
N GLU A 115 0.14 25.42 0.10
CA GLU A 115 1.41 25.45 -0.60
C GLU A 115 1.23 25.87 -2.07
N GLN A 116 1.08 27.19 -2.26
CA GLN A 116 1.43 27.88 -3.51
C GLN A 116 1.98 29.27 -3.18
#